data_AF-A0A1F6UUZ4-F1
#
_entry.id   AF-A0A1F6UUZ4-F1
#
_cell.length_a   1.000
_cell.length_b   1.000
_cell.length_c   1.000
_cell.angle_alpha   90.00
_cell.angle_beta   90.00
_cell.angle_gamma   90.00
#
_symmetry.space_group_name_H-M   'P 1'
#
loop_
_entity.id
_entity.type
_entity.pdbx_description
1 polymer ?
#
loop_
_entity_poly.entity_id
_entity_poly.type
_entity_poly.pdbx_seq_one_letter_code
_entity_poly.pdbx_strand_id
1 'polypeptide(L)'
;MAHELEQLTKSVDLIAKTTAEILEVMATKEDLKGFATKEDLKGLATKEDLKGFATKEDLKGLATKTDLEQIRVDLRDFKKETRENFEEVNEKIDDLTKLVVDHHERIEVLEEKVGV
;
A
#
# COMPACT_ATOMS: atom_id res chain seq x y z
N MET A 1 -42.22 36.51 67.90
CA MET A 1 -41.17 35.81 68.68
C MET A 1 -41.23 34.28 68.53
N ALA A 2 -42.14 33.54 69.19
CA ALA A 2 -42.17 32.07 69.10
C ALA A 2 -42.45 31.53 67.68
N HIS A 3 -43.45 32.10 66.99
CA HIS A 3 -43.78 31.72 65.61
C HIS A 3 -42.64 32.02 64.62
N GLU A 4 -41.91 33.12 64.78
CA GLU A 4 -40.76 33.47 63.92
C GLU A 4 -39.58 32.52 64.14
N LEU A 5 -39.32 32.15 65.39
CA LEU A 5 -38.32 31.12 65.73
C LEU A 5 -38.67 29.77 65.10
N GLU A 6 -39.95 29.37 65.12
CA GLU A 6 -40.41 28.13 64.49
C GLU A 6 -40.27 28.17 62.96
N GLN A 7 -40.61 29.29 62.32
CA GLN A 7 -40.44 29.48 60.87
C GLN A 7 -38.96 29.47 60.45
N LEU A 8 -38.10 30.09 61.25
CA LEU A 8 -36.65 30.08 61.02
C LEU A 8 -36.10 28.65 61.10
N THR A 9 -36.54 27.87 62.08
CA THR A 9 -36.10 26.48 62.28
C THR A 9 -36.48 25.60 61.07
N LYS A 10 -37.73 25.70 60.60
CA LYS A 10 -38.19 24.98 59.39
C LYS A 10 -37.39 25.36 58.13
N SER A 11 -37.04 26.63 58.01
CA SER A 11 -36.24 27.13 56.89
C SER A 11 -34.82 26.57 56.92
N VAL A 12 -34.20 26.50 58.10
CA VAL A 12 -32.88 25.90 58.30
C VAL A 12 -32.88 24.41 57.98
N ASP A 13 -33.89 23.67 58.42
CA ASP A 13 -34.04 22.24 58.13
C ASP A 13 -34.19 21.98 56.62
N LEU A 14 -34.97 22.82 55.93
CA LEU A 14 -35.13 22.73 54.48
C LEU A 14 -33.80 22.98 53.77
N ILE A 15 -33.07 24.03 54.16
CA ILE A 15 -31.73 24.34 53.60
C ILE A 15 -30.77 23.18 53.85
N ALA A 16 -30.76 22.61 55.06
CA ALA A 16 -29.90 21.47 55.40
C ALA A 16 -30.21 20.26 54.52
N LYS A 17 -31.49 19.93 54.34
CA LYS A 17 -31.93 18.84 53.48
C LYS A 17 -31.54 19.07 52.02
N THR A 18 -31.83 20.24 51.46
CA THR A 18 -31.49 20.56 50.07
C THR A 18 -29.98 20.58 49.85
N THR A 19 -29.20 21.04 50.84
CA THR A 19 -27.73 21.01 50.77
C THR A 19 -27.19 19.58 50.75
N ALA A 20 -27.77 18.67 51.55
CA ALA A 20 -27.41 17.25 51.53
C ALA A 20 -27.71 16.60 50.17
N GLU A 21 -28.90 16.87 49.60
CA GLU A 21 -29.28 16.39 48.27
C GLU A 21 -28.33 16.90 47.17
N ILE A 22 -27.88 18.16 47.24
CA ILE A 22 -26.90 18.74 46.31
C ILE A 22 -25.53 18.06 46.45
N LEU A 23 -25.11 17.72 47.67
CA LEU A 23 -23.85 17.02 47.93
C LEU A 23 -23.84 15.58 47.40
N GLU A 24 -24.99 14.90 47.39
CA GLU A 24 -25.09 13.54 46.84
C GLU A 24 -24.99 13.47 45.32
N VAL A 25 -25.40 14.54 44.60
CA VAL A 25 -25.44 14.56 43.13
C VAL A 25 -24.31 15.33 42.46
N MET A 26 -23.55 16.12 43.22
CA MET A 26 -22.44 16.88 42.65
C MET A 26 -21.27 15.97 42.28
N ALA A 27 -20.68 16.20 41.10
CA ALA A 27 -19.44 15.55 40.74
C ALA A 27 -18.29 16.07 41.62
N THR A 28 -17.48 15.15 42.11
CA THR A 28 -16.26 15.43 42.85
C THR A 28 -15.06 15.54 41.92
N LYS A 29 -13.93 16.00 42.45
CA LYS A 29 -12.66 16.01 41.70
C LYS A 29 -12.17 14.61 41.33
N GLU A 30 -12.51 13.60 42.12
CA GLU A 30 -12.14 12.20 41.82
C GLU A 30 -12.93 11.67 40.63
N ASP A 31 -14.22 12.01 40.52
CA ASP A 31 -15.06 11.60 39.40
C ASP A 31 -14.52 12.08 38.04
N LEU A 32 -13.76 13.18 38.04
CA LEU A 32 -13.18 13.78 36.84
C LEU A 32 -11.81 13.20 36.44
N LYS A 33 -11.10 12.47 37.32
CA LYS A 33 -9.72 12.01 37.03
C LYS A 33 -9.60 11.00 35.89
N GLY A 34 -10.67 10.29 35.56
CA GLY A 34 -10.71 9.31 34.47
C GLY A 34 -11.10 9.89 33.11
N PHE A 35 -11.53 11.16 33.05
CA PHE A 35 -11.96 11.78 31.80
C PHE A 35 -10.77 12.31 31.02
N ALA A 36 -10.75 12.03 29.72
CA ALA A 36 -9.82 12.69 28.81
C ALA A 36 -10.08 14.20 28.79
N THR A 37 -9.00 14.96 28.90
CA THR A 37 -9.01 16.42 28.82
C THR A 37 -8.86 16.87 27.37
N LYS A 38 -9.07 18.17 27.13
CA LYS A 38 -8.83 18.77 25.80
C LYS A 38 -7.36 18.68 25.37
N GLU A 39 -6.43 18.67 26.32
CA GLU A 39 -5.00 18.51 26.02
C GLU A 39 -4.69 17.08 25.57
N ASP A 40 -5.32 16.07 26.18
CA ASP A 40 -5.12 14.65 25.82
C ASP A 40 -5.54 14.34 24.38
N LEU A 41 -6.44 15.14 23.81
CA LEU A 41 -6.92 15.00 22.44
C LEU A 41 -6.07 15.78 21.41
N LYS A 42 -5.14 16.63 21.86
CA LYS A 42 -4.26 17.35 20.94
C LYS A 42 -3.33 16.37 20.23
N GLY A 43 -3.24 16.51 18.91
CA GLY A 43 -2.37 15.67 18.07
C GLY A 43 -3.00 14.36 17.61
N LEU A 44 -4.24 14.05 18.01
CA LEU A 44 -4.99 12.98 17.37
C LEU A 44 -5.35 13.40 15.94
N ALA A 45 -5.05 12.52 14.98
CA ALA A 45 -5.46 12.72 13.60
C ALA A 45 -6.99 12.74 13.49
N THR A 46 -7.49 13.71 12.76
CA THR A 46 -8.91 13.86 12.42
C THR A 46 -9.23 13.18 11.10
N LYS A 47 -10.52 13.07 10.78
CA LYS A 47 -10.95 12.55 9.47
C LYS A 47 -10.50 13.43 8.30
N GLU A 48 -10.36 14.74 8.52
CA GLU A 48 -9.85 15.66 7.49
C GLU A 48 -8.39 15.38 7.17
N ASP A 49 -7.56 15.10 8.19
CA ASP A 49 -6.14 14.78 8.01
C ASP A 49 -5.92 13.53 7.12
N LEU A 50 -6.93 12.66 7.02
CA LEU A 50 -6.88 11.44 6.23
C LEU A 50 -7.35 11.60 4.77
N LYS A 51 -8.00 12.71 4.40
CA LYS A 51 -8.61 12.86 3.05
C LYS A 51 -7.61 12.87 1.89
N GLY A 52 -6.34 13.17 2.16
CA GLY A 52 -5.29 13.20 1.12
C GLY A 52 -4.57 11.87 0.92
N PHE A 53 -4.86 10.84 1.73
CA PHE A 53 -4.20 9.55 1.62
C PHE A 53 -4.86 8.68 0.55
N ALA A 54 -4.03 7.94 -0.19
CA ALA A 54 -4.52 6.97 -1.16
C ALA A 54 -5.35 5.88 -0.46
N THR A 55 -6.49 5.56 -1.05
CA THR A 55 -7.41 4.54 -0.60
C THR A 55 -7.12 3.20 -1.28
N LYS A 56 -7.76 2.13 -0.79
CA LYS A 56 -7.68 0.82 -1.46
C LYS A 56 -8.26 0.83 -2.87
N GLU A 57 -9.24 1.70 -3.14
CA GLU A 57 -9.81 1.86 -4.48
C GLU A 57 -8.81 2.54 -5.42
N ASP A 58 -8.04 3.53 -4.94
CA ASP A 58 -7.00 4.21 -5.74
C ASP A 58 -5.86 3.27 -6.17
N LEU A 59 -5.66 2.18 -5.41
CA LEU A 59 -4.67 1.15 -5.72
C LEU A 59 -5.21 0.05 -6.66
N LYS A 60 -6.52 0.03 -6.97
CA LYS A 60 -7.06 -0.94 -7.91
C LYS A 60 -6.49 -0.71 -9.31
N GLY A 61 -6.06 -1.79 -9.95
CA GLY A 61 -5.49 -1.74 -11.30
C GLY A 61 -3.99 -1.44 -11.36
N LEU A 62 -3.34 -1.16 -10.22
CA LEU A 62 -1.89 -1.18 -10.17
C LEU A 62 -1.38 -2.61 -10.28
N ALA A 63 -0.29 -2.81 -11.02
CA ALA A 63 0.37 -4.09 -11.12
C ALA A 63 0.81 -4.56 -9.72
N THR A 64 0.46 -5.79 -9.39
CA THR A 64 0.85 -6.44 -8.15
C THR A 64 2.27 -7.00 -8.27
N LYS A 65 2.83 -7.39 -7.13
CA LYS A 65 4.13 -8.06 -7.10
C LYS A 65 4.14 -9.33 -7.96
N THR A 66 3.04 -10.09 -7.97
CA THR A 66 2.90 -11.30 -8.79
C THR A 66 2.93 -10.97 -10.29
N ASP A 67 2.25 -9.90 -10.71
CA ASP A 67 2.26 -9.46 -12.11
C ASP A 67 3.68 -9.10 -12.57
N LEU A 68 4.44 -8.41 -11.71
CA LEU A 68 5.83 -8.06 -11.98
C LEU A 68 6.75 -9.28 -12.01
N GLU A 69 6.51 -10.27 -11.16
CA GLU A 69 7.26 -11.54 -11.18
C GLU A 69 6.98 -12.33 -12.46
N GLN A 70 5.73 -12.37 -12.93
CA GLN A 70 5.38 -13.02 -14.19
C GLN A 70 6.06 -12.34 -15.39
N ILE A 71 5.96 -11.01 -15.50
CA ILE A 71 6.64 -10.24 -16.55
C ILE A 71 8.14 -10.51 -16.56
N ARG A 72 8.75 -10.65 -15.39
CA ARG A 72 10.19 -10.95 -15.26
C ARG A 72 10.53 -12.34 -15.80
N VAL A 73 9.68 -13.33 -15.54
CA VAL A 73 9.85 -14.70 -16.06
C VAL A 73 9.68 -14.70 -17.57
N ASP A 74 8.61 -14.09 -18.08
CA ASP A 74 8.33 -14.01 -19.52
C ASP A 74 9.49 -13.33 -20.27
N LEU A 75 10.03 -12.23 -19.71
CA LEU A 75 11.20 -11.55 -20.27
C LEU A 75 12.46 -12.42 -20.27
N ARG A 76 12.65 -13.24 -19.23
CA ARG A 76 13.80 -14.15 -19.13
C ARG A 76 13.72 -15.23 -20.21
N ASP A 77 12.53 -15.81 -20.37
CA ASP A 77 12.29 -16.89 -21.31
C ASP A 77 12.37 -16.38 -22.74
N PHE A 78 11.75 -15.25 -23.05
CA PHE A 78 11.87 -14.58 -24.34
C PHE A 78 13.32 -14.27 -24.71
N LYS A 79 14.11 -13.75 -23.75
CA LYS A 79 15.53 -13.46 -23.98
C LYS A 79 16.34 -14.73 -24.26
N LYS A 80 16.02 -15.82 -23.56
CA LYS A 80 16.68 -17.12 -23.76
C LYS A 80 16.35 -17.67 -25.14
N GLU A 81 15.07 -17.74 -25.50
CA GLU A 81 14.60 -18.22 -26.80
C GLU A 81 15.19 -17.40 -27.96
N THR A 82 15.18 -16.07 -27.83
CA THR A 82 15.78 -15.19 -28.84
C THR A 82 17.26 -15.50 -29.03
N ARG A 83 18.01 -15.73 -27.95
CA ARG A 83 19.42 -16.08 -28.02
C ARG A 83 19.64 -17.43 -28.72
N GLU A 84 18.89 -18.45 -28.34
CA GLU A 84 18.97 -19.79 -28.92
C GLU A 84 18.67 -19.75 -30.43
N ASN A 85 17.65 -18.99 -30.84
CA ASN A 85 17.32 -18.79 -32.25
C ASN A 85 18.45 -18.10 -33.03
N PHE A 86 19.13 -17.11 -32.43
CA PHE A 86 20.28 -16.47 -33.07
C PHE A 86 21.48 -17.41 -33.18
N GLU A 87 21.73 -18.25 -32.17
CA GLU A 87 22.77 -19.27 -32.21
C GLU A 87 22.49 -20.28 -33.34
N GLU A 88 21.26 -20.77 -33.47
CA GLU A 88 20.86 -21.68 -34.56
C GLU A 88 21.00 -21.03 -35.96
N VAL A 89 20.60 -19.76 -36.09
CA VAL A 89 20.76 -19.03 -37.37
C VAL A 89 22.23 -18.87 -37.73
N ASN A 90 23.10 -18.56 -36.75
CA ASN A 90 24.53 -18.44 -36.99
C ASN A 90 25.14 -19.78 -37.43
N GLU A 91 24.77 -20.90 -36.81
CA GLU A 91 25.23 -22.23 -37.24
C GLU A 91 24.82 -22.53 -38.69
N LYS A 92 23.57 -22.23 -39.06
CA LYS A 92 23.09 -22.41 -40.44
C LYS A 92 23.83 -21.51 -41.43
N ILE A 93 24.19 -20.29 -41.03
CA ILE A 93 24.99 -19.37 -41.85
C ILE A 93 26.39 -19.96 -42.08
N ASP A 94 27.05 -20.47 -41.03
CA ASP A 94 28.38 -21.07 -41.13
C ASP A 94 28.37 -22.27 -42.09
N ASP A 95 27.35 -23.13 -42.00
CA ASP A 95 27.20 -24.28 -42.89
C ASP A 95 26.90 -23.87 -44.34
N LEU A 96 26.07 -22.85 -44.54
CA LEU A 96 25.83 -22.27 -45.85
C LEU A 96 27.12 -21.67 -46.45
N THR A 97 27.92 -20.98 -45.65
CA THR A 97 29.21 -20.43 -46.09
C THR A 97 30.14 -21.54 -46.57
N LYS A 98 30.26 -22.66 -45.82
CA LYS A 98 31.06 -23.82 -46.26
C LYS A 98 30.56 -24.39 -47.58
N LEU A 99 29.24 -24.56 -47.73
CA LEU A 99 28.65 -25.10 -48.96
C LEU A 99 28.89 -24.20 -50.17
N VAL A 100 28.78 -22.88 -49.99
CA VAL A 100 29.06 -21.91 -51.06
C VAL A 100 30.52 -21.95 -51.48
N VAL A 101 31.45 -22.12 -50.53
CA VAL A 101 32.88 -22.28 -50.83
C VAL A 101 33.13 -23.57 -51.63
N ASP A 102 32.60 -24.72 -51.20
CA ASP A 102 32.73 -25.99 -51.93
C ASP A 102 32.16 -25.91 -53.35
N HIS A 103 30.98 -25.30 -53.49
CA HIS A 103 30.38 -25.09 -54.80
C HIS A 103 31.23 -24.17 -55.68
N HIS A 104 31.85 -23.12 -55.12
CA HIS A 104 32.73 -22.23 -55.87
C HIS A 104 33.94 -22.98 -56.43
N GLU A 105 34.62 -23.79 -55.60
CA GLU A 105 35.75 -24.64 -56.03
C GLU A 105 35.33 -25.63 -57.13
N ARG A 106 34.16 -26.26 -56.99
CA ARG A 106 33.62 -27.18 -58.01
C ARG A 106 33.27 -26.48 -59.32
N ILE A 107 32.80 -25.24 -59.27
CA ILE A 107 32.50 -24.44 -60.45
C ILE A 107 33.80 -24.10 -61.18
N GLU A 108 34.85 -23.64 -60.49
CA GLU A 108 36.15 -23.35 -61.10
C GLU A 108 36.71 -24.57 -61.87
N VAL A 109 36.65 -25.76 -61.25
CA VAL A 109 37.09 -27.01 -61.89
C VAL A 109 36.25 -27.37 -63.13
N LEU A 110 34.96 -27.04 -63.12
CA LEU A 110 34.09 -27.28 -64.28
C LEU A 110 34.36 -26.27 -65.40
N GLU A 111 34.52 -24.99 -65.07
CA GLU A 111 34.86 -23.90 -65.99
C GLU A 111 36.17 -24.23 -66.74
N GLU A 112 37.21 -24.68 -66.02
CA GLU A 112 38.47 -25.14 -66.62
C GLU A 112 38.25 -26.28 -67.64
N LYS A 113 37.38 -27.25 -67.33
CA LYS A 113 37.09 -28.40 -68.21
C LYS A 113 36.30 -28.03 -69.46
N VAL A 114 35.40 -27.05 -69.36
CA VAL A 114 34.59 -26.59 -70.50
C VAL A 114 35.31 -25.51 -71.32
N GLY A 115 36.44 -25.00 -70.84
CA GLY A 115 37.26 -24.00 -71.52
C GLY A 115 36.60 -22.62 -71.58
N VAL A 116 35.80 -22.28 -70.57
CA VAL A 116 35.13 -20.98 -70.39
C VAL A 116 35.79 -20.23 -69.25
#